data_AF-A0A545THL0-F1
#
_entry.id   AF-A0A545THL0-F1
#
_cell.length_a   1.000
_cell.length_b   1.000
_cell.length_c   1.000
_cell.angle_alpha   90.00
_cell.angle_beta   90.00
_cell.angle_gamma   90.00
#
_symmetry.space_group_name_H-M   'P 1'
#
loop_
_entity.id
_entity.type
_entity.pdbx_description
1 polymer ?
#
loop_
_entity_poly.entity_id
_entity_poly.type
_entity_poly.pdbx_seq_one_letter_code
_entity_poly.pdbx_strand_id
1 'polypeptide(L)'
;MSVFTYTAKRRIAPGHTAGVQYSIDMGIRSHNPTDIYEGNQAFSASQSSTSISKEMIYHKITTKRLNYQQMQEFREFLNSTNGSEPITFDLFGSVASPDNPIQVEKLFDKKIEPRYIENGAYRFTFTLIEYL
;
A
#
# COMPACT_ATOMS: atom_id res chain seq x y z
N MET A 1 -10.50 -0.72 -12.54
CA MET A 1 -9.84 0.38 -11.78
C MET A 1 -8.84 -0.33 -10.88
N SER A 2 -8.28 0.27 -9.84
CA SER A 2 -7.59 -0.51 -8.81
C SER A 2 -8.28 -0.29 -7.47
N VAL A 3 -8.35 -1.33 -6.64
CA VAL A 3 -9.00 -1.29 -5.34
C VAL A 3 -7.98 -1.44 -4.25
N PHE A 4 -8.11 -0.61 -3.22
CA PHE A 4 -7.39 -0.77 -1.95
C PHE A 4 -8.41 -1.02 -0.86
N THR A 5 -8.30 -2.14 -0.16
CA THR A 5 -9.13 -2.41 1.02
C THR A 5 -8.27 -2.37 2.27
N TYR A 6 -8.75 -1.66 3.29
CA TYR A 6 -8.03 -1.42 4.53
C TYR A 6 -9.01 -1.19 5.68
N THR A 7 -8.54 -1.39 6.91
CA THR A 7 -9.27 -0.98 8.11
C THR A 7 -8.82 0.42 8.52
N ALA A 8 -9.75 1.36 8.62
CA ALA A 8 -9.40 2.72 9.05
C ALA A 8 -8.93 2.70 10.50
N LYS A 9 -7.77 3.29 10.78
CA LYS A 9 -7.29 3.45 12.17
C LYS A 9 -7.73 4.74 12.82
N ARG A 10 -8.14 5.72 12.00
CA ARG A 10 -8.46 7.08 12.45
C ARG A 10 -9.67 7.61 11.67
N ARG A 11 -9.97 8.89 11.86
CA ARG A 11 -11.03 9.63 11.16
C ARG A 11 -10.44 10.92 10.56
N ILE A 12 -9.59 10.75 9.56
CA ILE A 12 -9.01 11.80 8.71
C ILE A 12 -9.96 12.08 7.54
N ALA A 13 -10.43 11.03 6.87
CA ALA A 13 -11.39 11.18 5.78
C ALA A 13 -12.84 11.34 6.29
N PRO A 14 -13.67 12.21 5.67
CA PRO A 14 -15.10 12.26 5.96
C PRO A 14 -15.77 10.89 5.80
N GLY A 15 -16.73 10.56 6.67
CA GLY A 15 -17.44 9.28 6.64
C GLY A 15 -16.66 8.07 7.17
N HIS A 16 -15.36 8.21 7.46
CA HIS A 16 -14.55 7.12 8.01
C HIS A 16 -14.67 7.02 9.53
N THR A 17 -14.65 5.80 10.05
CA THR A 17 -14.69 5.48 11.47
C THR A 17 -13.58 4.48 11.78
N ALA A 18 -12.87 4.69 12.88
CA ALA A 18 -11.79 3.80 13.30
C ALA A 18 -12.34 2.38 13.57
N GLY A 19 -11.59 1.36 13.12
CA GLY A 19 -11.96 -0.06 13.23
C GLY A 19 -12.91 -0.56 12.14
N VAL A 20 -13.36 0.30 11.22
CA VAL A 20 -14.25 -0.08 10.12
C VAL A 20 -13.42 -0.32 8.85
N GLN A 21 -13.78 -1.37 8.10
CA GLN A 21 -13.16 -1.67 6.82
C GLN A 21 -13.75 -0.80 5.71
N TYR A 22 -12.87 -0.27 4.86
CA TYR A 22 -13.21 0.54 3.69
C TYR A 22 -12.47 0.04 2.46
N SER A 23 -13.08 0.25 1.30
CA SER A 23 -12.45 0.01 0.00
C SER A 23 -12.46 1.29 -0.83
N ILE A 24 -11.35 1.60 -1.48
CA ILE A 24 -11.18 2.80 -2.29
C ILE A 24 -10.90 2.39 -3.73
N ASP A 25 -11.76 2.80 -4.65
CA ASP A 25 -11.50 2.74 -6.08
C ASP A 25 -10.58 3.90 -6.49
N MET A 26 -9.39 3.56 -6.96
CA MET A 26 -8.45 4.53 -7.48
C MET A 26 -7.96 4.18 -8.88
N GLY A 27 -7.65 5.22 -9.66
CA GLY A 27 -6.92 5.02 -10.89
C GLY A 27 -5.42 4.93 -10.61
N ILE A 28 -4.74 3.93 -11.17
CA ILE A 28 -3.28 3.85 -11.20
C ILE A 28 -2.75 4.42 -12.52
N ARG A 29 -1.71 5.26 -12.41
CA ARG A 29 -0.96 5.79 -13.54
C ARG A 29 0.20 4.87 -13.91
N SER A 30 0.90 4.35 -12.92
CA SER A 30 1.99 3.39 -13.11
C SER A 30 2.09 2.45 -11.92
N HIS A 31 2.38 1.19 -12.20
CA HIS A 31 2.67 0.13 -11.24
C HIS A 31 3.94 -0.57 -11.71
N ASN A 32 4.96 -0.61 -10.84
CA ASN A 32 6.24 -1.22 -11.14
C ASN A 32 6.56 -2.21 -10.00
N PRO A 33 6.26 -3.51 -10.16
CA PRO A 33 6.70 -4.54 -9.23
C PRO A 33 8.22 -4.76 -9.37
N THR A 34 8.88 -5.09 -8.27
CA THR A 34 10.31 -5.41 -8.25
C THR A 34 10.55 -6.48 -7.20
N ASP A 35 11.14 -7.60 -7.60
CA ASP A 35 11.49 -8.69 -6.69
C ASP A 35 12.70 -8.30 -5.85
N ILE A 36 12.61 -8.52 -4.54
CA ILE A 36 13.64 -8.21 -3.56
C ILE A 36 13.93 -9.47 -2.76
N TYR A 37 15.22 -9.82 -2.68
CA TYR A 37 15.72 -10.89 -1.84
C TYR A 37 16.47 -10.28 -0.65
N GLU A 38 15.89 -10.39 0.55
CA GLU A 38 16.59 -10.04 1.78
C GLU A 38 17.14 -11.32 2.43
N GLY A 39 18.45 -11.52 2.33
CA GLY A 39 19.16 -12.60 3.03
C GLY A 39 19.85 -12.07 4.28
N ASN A 40 19.48 -12.57 5.45
CA ASN A 40 20.25 -12.38 6.68
C ASN A 40 21.07 -13.63 6.97
N GLN A 41 22.40 -13.47 7.08
CA GLN A 41 23.29 -14.50 7.59
C GLN A 41 23.43 -14.34 9.11
N ALA A 42 22.92 -15.30 9.87
CA ALA A 42 23.18 -15.37 11.30
C ALA A 42 24.38 -16.31 11.54
N PHE A 43 25.43 -15.78 12.18
CA PHE A 43 26.58 -16.57 12.62
C PHE A 43 26.38 -17.00 14.07
N SER A 44 26.37 -18.31 14.31
CA SER A 44 26.41 -18.86 15.66
C SER A 44 27.86 -19.07 16.12
N ALA A 45 28.09 -19.08 17.44
CA ALA A 45 29.40 -19.36 18.03
C ALA A 45 29.95 -20.77 17.72
N SER A 46 29.12 -21.67 17.16
CA SER A 46 29.46 -23.03 16.74
C SER A 46 29.85 -23.18 15.26
N GLN A 47 30.12 -22.08 14.53
CA GLN A 47 30.43 -22.08 13.08
C GLN A 47 29.33 -22.61 12.16
N SER A 48 28.13 -22.88 12.67
CA SER A 48 26.96 -23.15 11.83
C SER A 48 26.32 -21.81 11.42
N SER A 49 26.26 -21.56 10.11
CA SER A 49 25.53 -20.45 9.52
C SER A 49 24.11 -20.88 9.17
N THR A 50 23.11 -20.21 9.72
CA THR A 50 21.72 -20.33 9.23
C THR A 50 21.44 -19.11 8.34
N SER A 51 21.18 -19.35 7.06
CA SER A 51 20.72 -18.30 6.15
C SER A 51 19.19 -18.24 6.22
N ILE A 52 18.64 -17.11 6.65
CA ILE A 52 17.21 -16.82 6.52
C ILE A 52 17.07 -15.88 5.33
N SER A 53 16.50 -16.37 4.24
CA SER A 53 16.12 -15.56 3.08
C SER A 53 14.62 -15.26 3.15
N LYS A 54 14.25 -13.99 2.97
CA LYS A 54 12.88 -13.57 2.70
C LYS A 54 12.79 -13.08 1.26
N GLU A 55 11.83 -13.63 0.52
CA GLU A 55 11.46 -13.16 -0.79
C GLU A 55 10.28 -12.19 -0.64
N MET A 56 10.38 -11.02 -1.28
CA MET A 56 9.39 -9.96 -1.21
C MET A 56 9.23 -9.32 -2.58
N ILE A 57 8.04 -8.80 -2.86
CA ILE A 57 7.77 -7.99 -4.05
C ILE A 57 7.44 -6.57 -3.62
N TYR A 58 8.19 -5.60 -4.15
CA TYR A 58 7.93 -4.18 -3.93
C TYR A 58 7.09 -3.64 -5.08
N HIS A 59 5.86 -3.21 -4.78
CA HIS A 59 4.96 -2.59 -5.75
C HIS A 59 5.03 -1.08 -5.64
N LYS A 60 5.86 -0.44 -6.48
CA LYS A 60 5.89 1.02 -6.57
C LYS A 60 4.73 1.51 -7.42
N ILE A 61 3.80 2.22 -6.79
CA ILE A 61 2.54 2.67 -7.38
C ILE A 61 2.49 4.20 -7.43
N THR A 62 2.02 4.74 -8.56
CA THR A 62 1.68 6.16 -8.69
C THR A 62 0.23 6.29 -9.12
N THR A 63 -0.54 7.12 -8.42
CA THR A 63 -1.97 7.32 -8.70
C THR A 63 -2.19 8.19 -9.95
N LYS A 64 -3.36 8.03 -10.58
CA LYS A 64 -3.93 9.05 -11.48
C LYS A 64 -4.25 10.32 -10.67
N ARG A 65 -4.69 11.36 -11.38
CA ARG A 65 -5.13 12.62 -10.76
C ARG A 65 -6.29 12.34 -9.82
N LEU A 66 -6.17 12.76 -8.57
CA LEU A 66 -7.20 12.66 -7.54
C LEU A 66 -7.80 14.04 -7.30
N ASN A 67 -9.12 14.11 -7.10
CA ASN A 67 -9.75 15.31 -6.56
C ASN A 67 -9.47 15.43 -5.04
N TYR A 68 -9.91 16.53 -4.41
CA TYR A 68 -9.68 16.77 -2.99
C TYR A 68 -10.29 15.68 -2.08
N GLN A 69 -11.49 15.20 -2.39
CA GLN A 69 -12.15 14.15 -1.60
C GLN A 69 -11.38 12.83 -1.67
N GLN A 70 -11.07 12.37 -2.89
CA GLN A 70 -10.27 11.16 -3.12
C GLN A 70 -8.88 11.27 -2.49
N MET A 71 -8.29 12.46 -2.48
CA MET A 71 -7.02 12.70 -1.80
C MET A 71 -7.15 12.49 -0.28
N GLN A 72 -8.23 12.95 0.35
CA GLN A 72 -8.45 12.73 1.79
C GLN A 72 -8.69 11.25 2.11
N GLU A 73 -9.52 10.57 1.32
CA GLU A 73 -9.74 9.11 1.44
C GLU A 73 -8.42 8.35 1.30
N PHE A 74 -7.58 8.73 0.32
CA PHE A 74 -6.29 8.09 0.15
C PHE A 74 -5.29 8.42 1.27
N ARG A 75 -5.36 9.62 1.87
CA ARG A 75 -4.57 9.92 3.07
C ARG A 75 -5.02 9.08 4.26
N GLU A 76 -6.31 8.85 4.44
CA GLU A 76 -6.82 7.93 5.48
C GLU A 76 -6.23 6.52 5.28
N PHE A 77 -6.29 6.00 4.05
CA PHE A 77 -5.63 4.73 3.70
C PHE A 77 -4.16 4.73 4.10
N LEU A 78 -3.35 5.66 3.57
CA LEU A 78 -1.90 5.72 3.84
C LEU A 78 -1.55 5.84 5.33
N ASN A 79 -2.40 6.50 6.12
CA ASN A 79 -2.20 6.63 7.56
C ASN A 79 -2.64 5.39 8.34
N SER A 80 -3.59 4.62 7.80
CA SER A 80 -4.10 3.40 8.42
C SER A 80 -3.20 2.20 8.13
N THR A 81 -2.52 2.19 6.98
CA THR A 81 -1.58 1.15 6.55
C THR A 81 -0.23 1.16 7.28
N ASN A 82 -0.04 2.02 8.29
CA ASN A 82 1.24 2.19 8.98
C ASN A 82 1.46 1.21 10.15
N GLY A 83 0.86 0.02 10.11
CA GLY A 83 1.15 -1.02 11.09
C GLY A 83 0.42 -2.31 10.78
N SER A 84 1.18 -3.36 10.44
CA SER A 84 0.93 -4.82 10.46
C SER A 84 -0.49 -5.36 10.20
N GLU A 85 -1.41 -4.56 9.67
CA GLU A 85 -2.76 -4.97 9.32
C GLU A 85 -2.78 -5.39 7.85
N PRO A 86 -3.52 -6.47 7.53
CA PRO A 86 -3.62 -6.94 6.16
C PRO A 86 -4.33 -5.89 5.31
N ILE A 87 -3.65 -5.44 4.27
CA ILE A 87 -4.20 -4.59 3.23
C ILE A 87 -4.36 -5.47 2.00
N THR A 88 -5.49 -5.35 1.30
CA THR A 88 -5.61 -5.97 -0.03
C THR A 88 -5.48 -4.92 -1.10
N PHE A 89 -4.69 -5.27 -2.11
CA PHE A 89 -4.51 -4.47 -3.31
C PHE A 89 -4.93 -5.29 -4.52
N ASP A 90 -5.89 -4.78 -5.28
CA ASP A 90 -6.30 -5.36 -6.54
C ASP A 90 -6.02 -4.36 -7.67
N LEU A 91 -5.09 -4.71 -8.55
CA LEU A 91 -4.66 -3.81 -9.63
C LEU A 91 -5.73 -3.63 -10.71
N PHE A 92 -6.53 -4.66 -10.98
CA PHE A 92 -7.44 -4.71 -12.13
C PHE A 92 -8.92 -4.73 -11.74
N GLY A 93 -9.23 -5.02 -10.48
CA GLY A 93 -10.59 -5.10 -9.96
C GLY A 93 -11.30 -3.76 -9.75
N SER A 94 -12.44 -3.87 -9.10
CA SER A 94 -13.27 -2.77 -8.59
C SER A 94 -13.98 -3.22 -7.32
N VAL A 95 -14.49 -2.28 -6.51
CA VAL A 95 -15.26 -2.65 -5.30
C VAL A 95 -16.44 -3.57 -5.63
N ALA A 96 -17.06 -3.39 -6.80
CA ALA A 96 -18.21 -4.20 -7.25
C ALA A 96 -17.81 -5.54 -7.88
N SER A 97 -16.57 -5.70 -8.31
CA SER A 97 -16.05 -6.90 -8.99
C SER A 97 -14.56 -7.05 -8.68
N PRO A 98 -14.21 -7.69 -7.55
CA PRO A 98 -12.83 -8.09 -7.28
C PRO A 98 -12.36 -9.08 -8.35
N ASP A 99 -11.09 -9.00 -8.71
CA ASP A 99 -10.46 -9.89 -9.70
C ASP A 99 -9.43 -10.79 -8.99
N ASN A 100 -8.21 -10.28 -8.77
CA ASN A 100 -7.14 -11.02 -8.12
C ASN A 100 -6.42 -10.16 -7.07
N PRO A 101 -7.03 -9.97 -5.88
CA PRO A 101 -6.45 -9.15 -4.83
C PRO A 101 -5.22 -9.83 -4.22
N ILE A 102 -4.11 -9.09 -4.12
CA ILE A 102 -2.91 -9.50 -3.40
C ILE A 102 -2.90 -8.95 -1.98
N GLN A 103 -2.32 -9.71 -1.05
CA GLN A 103 -2.12 -9.26 0.34
C GLN A 103 -0.80 -8.50 0.43
N VAL A 104 -0.86 -7.32 1.04
CA VAL A 104 0.32 -6.48 1.27
C VAL A 104 0.30 -5.99 2.71
N GLU A 105 1.46 -5.88 3.35
CA GLU A 105 1.51 -5.56 4.79
C GLU A 105 2.03 -4.15 5.09
N LYS A 106 2.80 -3.55 4.17
CA LYS A 106 3.59 -2.37 4.53
C LYS A 106 3.76 -1.39 3.39
N LEU A 107 3.66 -0.11 3.74
CA LEU A 107 4.18 0.98 2.92
C LEU A 107 5.68 1.17 3.21
N PHE A 108 6.53 1.02 2.19
CA PHE A 108 7.94 1.36 2.32
C PHE A 108 8.06 2.89 2.32
N ASP A 109 8.57 3.43 3.43
CA ASP A 109 9.06 4.80 3.63
C ASP A 109 8.12 5.87 4.29
N LYS A 110 8.79 6.89 4.87
CA LYS A 110 8.29 8.06 5.62
C LYS A 110 7.02 8.68 5.04
N LYS A 111 6.22 9.27 5.94
CA LYS A 111 5.10 10.22 5.72
C LYS A 111 4.91 10.59 4.23
N ILE A 112 4.07 9.82 3.54
CA ILE A 112 3.79 10.04 2.12
C ILE A 112 2.83 11.23 2.02
N GLU A 113 3.29 12.32 1.43
CA GLU A 113 2.46 13.50 1.18
C GLU A 113 2.02 13.57 -0.28
N PRO A 114 0.82 14.10 -0.56
CA PRO A 114 0.38 14.30 -1.93
C PRO A 114 1.26 15.34 -2.63
N ARG A 115 1.58 15.07 -3.90
CA ARG A 115 2.05 16.09 -4.82
C ARG A 115 0.86 16.83 -5.39
N TYR A 116 0.82 18.16 -5.21
CA TYR A 116 -0.12 19.02 -5.93
C TYR A 116 0.19 19.03 -7.43
N ILE A 117 -0.86 18.97 -8.23
CA ILE A 117 -0.86 19.08 -9.68
C ILE A 117 -1.80 20.25 -10.03
N GLU A 118 -1.51 20.91 -11.14
CA GLU A 118 -2.36 21.95 -11.72
C GLU A 118 -3.86 21.59 -11.70
N ASN A 119 -4.71 22.61 -11.58
CA ASN A 119 -6.17 22.51 -11.51
C ASN A 119 -6.71 21.79 -10.27
N GLY A 120 -6.02 21.91 -9.12
CA GLY A 120 -6.55 21.39 -7.85
C GLY A 120 -6.48 19.86 -7.72
N ALA A 121 -5.69 19.20 -8.58
CA ALA A 121 -5.53 17.76 -8.57
C ALA A 121 -4.35 17.33 -7.68
N TYR A 122 -4.44 16.12 -7.14
CA TYR A 122 -3.38 15.54 -6.30
C TYR A 122 -2.90 14.22 -6.88
N ARG A 123 -1.69 13.82 -6.49
CA ARG A 123 -1.11 12.53 -6.85
C ARG A 123 -0.22 12.00 -5.73
N PHE A 124 -0.29 10.70 -5.51
CA PHE A 124 0.59 10.00 -4.58
C PHE A 124 1.54 9.07 -5.32
N THR A 125 2.71 8.85 -4.73
CA THR A 125 3.61 7.77 -5.11
C THR A 125 4.06 7.08 -3.84
N PHE A 126 3.89 5.77 -3.80
CA PHE A 126 4.08 4.95 -2.62
C PHE A 126 4.49 3.54 -3.04
N THR A 127 5.00 2.75 -2.09
CA THR A 127 5.44 1.37 -2.35
C THR A 127 4.75 0.45 -1.38
N LEU A 128 4.08 -0.59 -1.88
CA LEU A 128 3.55 -1.69 -1.07
C LEU A 128 4.53 -2.86 -1.07
N ILE A 129 4.55 -3.64 0.02
CA ILE A 129 5.35 -4.87 0.14
C ILE A 129 4.41 -6.06 0.21
N GLU A 130 4.57 -6.98 -0.74
CA GLU A 130 4.03 -8.34 -0.75
C GLU A 130 5.12 -9.30 -0.24
N TYR A 131 4.76 -10.20 0.67
CA TYR A 131 5.63 -11.26 1.18
C TYR A 131 5.24 -12.58 0.49
N LEU A 132 6.23 -13.30 -0.05
CA LEU A 132 6.04 -14.60 -0.70
C LEU A 132 6.27 -15.77 0.27
#